data_AF-A0A6A6G6X2-F1
#
_entry.id   AF-A0A6A6G6X2-F1
#
_cell.length_a   1.000
_cell.length_b   1.000
_cell.length_c   1.000
_cell.angle_alpha   90.00
_cell.angle_beta   90.00
_cell.angle_gamma   90.00
#
_symmetry.space_group_name_H-M   'P 1'
#
loop_
_entity.id
_entity.type
_entity.pdbx_description
1 polymer ?
#
loop_
_entity_poly.entity_id
_entity_poly.type
_entity_poly.pdbx_seq_one_letter_code
_entity_poly.pdbx_strand_id
1 'polypeptide(L)'
;MPGSWWQKLTRLFGIGVQKTSILKQDSVATASRSFSAQDIVLLRPLGRSGDDGKLTKPLSPNGKIEGHKGTIHHSEIIGRSARDIIKSTTGTPFRAHHVTLSDYVRLSRRLVTP
;
A
#
# COMPACT_ATOMS: atom_id res chain seq x y z
N MET A 1 36.61 -10.67 56.45
CA MET A 1 37.08 -9.78 55.36
C MET A 1 36.25 -10.04 54.11
N PRO A 2 35.88 -8.97 53.38
CA PRO A 2 34.73 -8.93 52.48
C PRO A 2 35.09 -9.35 51.06
N GLY A 3 34.29 -10.23 50.46
CA GLY A 3 34.52 -10.75 49.11
C GLY A 3 33.31 -10.54 48.20
N SER A 4 33.36 -9.44 47.45
CA SER A 4 32.79 -9.28 46.11
C SER A 4 31.25 -9.24 45.95
N TRP A 5 30.69 -8.09 46.32
CA TRP A 5 29.37 -7.59 45.90
C TRP A 5 29.36 -7.09 44.44
N TRP A 6 30.05 -7.72 43.49
CA TRP A 6 29.97 -7.31 42.08
C TRP A 6 29.74 -8.48 41.12
N GLN A 7 29.67 -9.72 41.62
CA GLN A 7 29.42 -10.92 40.80
C GLN A 7 27.92 -11.29 40.64
N LYS A 8 26.99 -10.41 41.03
CA LYS A 8 25.52 -10.59 40.83
C LYS A 8 24.87 -9.51 39.95
N LEU A 9 25.63 -8.87 39.05
CA LEU A 9 25.13 -7.83 38.14
C LEU A 9 25.34 -8.14 36.65
N THR A 10 25.02 -9.36 36.22
CA THR A 10 25.01 -9.72 34.79
C THR A 10 23.76 -10.48 34.36
N ARG A 11 22.59 -10.04 34.83
CA ARG A 11 21.28 -10.45 34.29
C ARG A 11 20.26 -9.31 34.21
N LEU A 12 20.67 -8.13 33.74
CA LEU A 12 19.73 -7.05 33.41
C LEU A 12 20.02 -6.27 32.12
N PHE A 13 21.01 -6.64 31.31
CA PHE A 13 21.19 -6.05 29.97
C PHE A 13 21.61 -7.11 28.96
N GLY A 14 20.67 -7.99 28.63
CA GLY A 14 20.72 -8.72 27.36
C GLY A 14 20.36 -7.76 26.23
N ILE A 15 21.30 -6.91 25.82
CA ILE A 15 21.23 -6.17 24.57
C ILE A 15 21.48 -7.20 23.45
N GLY A 16 20.42 -7.95 23.15
CA GLY A 16 20.36 -8.75 21.95
C GLY A 16 20.25 -7.79 20.76
N VAL A 17 21.37 -7.58 20.07
CA VAL A 17 21.37 -6.97 18.73
C VAL A 17 20.62 -7.95 17.82
N GLN A 18 19.32 -7.72 17.67
CA GLN A 18 18.54 -8.33 16.61
C GLN A 18 19.11 -7.79 15.30
N LYS A 19 19.84 -8.62 14.56
CA LYS A 19 20.21 -8.34 13.18
C LYS A 19 18.92 -8.08 12.44
N THR A 20 18.72 -6.83 12.01
CA THR A 20 17.65 -6.46 11.11
C THR A 20 17.79 -7.32 9.86
N SER A 21 16.91 -8.30 9.71
CA SER A 21 16.75 -9.01 8.45
C SER A 21 16.23 -7.99 7.45
N ILE A 22 17.15 -7.41 6.70
CA ILE A 22 16.86 -6.50 5.59
C ILE A 22 16.06 -7.31 4.56
N LEU A 23 14.76 -7.01 4.54
CA LEU A 23 13.85 -7.13 3.41
C LEU A 23 14.07 -8.38 2.55
N LYS A 24 13.55 -9.52 3.03
CA LYS A 24 13.04 -10.52 2.10
C LYS A 24 11.87 -9.85 1.38
N GLN A 25 12.14 -9.38 0.18
CA GLN A 25 11.15 -8.76 -0.69
C GLN A 25 10.25 -9.89 -1.19
N ASP A 26 9.30 -10.28 -0.36
CA ASP A 26 8.25 -11.21 -0.75
C ASP A 26 7.42 -10.49 -1.81
N SER A 27 7.70 -10.78 -3.08
CA SER A 27 6.74 -10.63 -4.16
C SER A 27 5.62 -11.65 -3.91
N VAL A 28 4.83 -11.40 -2.87
CA VAL A 28 3.58 -12.10 -2.64
C VAL A 28 2.76 -11.81 -3.88
N ALA A 29 2.53 -12.84 -4.69
CA ALA A 29 1.47 -12.81 -5.67
C ALA A 29 0.15 -12.65 -4.90
N THR A 30 -0.21 -11.40 -4.60
CA THR A 30 -1.47 -10.95 -3.99
C THR A 30 -2.63 -11.13 -4.98
N ALA A 31 -2.64 -12.25 -5.72
CA ALA A 31 -3.51 -12.46 -6.87
C ALA A 31 -4.96 -12.78 -6.45
N SER A 32 -5.19 -13.20 -5.20
CA SER A 32 -6.51 -13.62 -4.70
C SER A 32 -7.11 -12.75 -3.60
N ARG A 33 -6.37 -11.77 -3.06
CA ARG A 33 -6.91 -10.90 -2.01
C ARG A 33 -7.79 -9.81 -2.63
N SER A 34 -9.03 -9.72 -2.17
CA SER A 34 -9.95 -8.61 -2.46
C SER A 34 -9.54 -7.34 -1.71
N PHE A 35 -9.93 -6.19 -2.25
CA PHE A 35 -9.68 -4.89 -1.62
C PHE A 35 -10.60 -4.69 -0.43
N SER A 36 -10.04 -4.20 0.68
CA SER A 36 -10.76 -3.89 1.91
C SER A 36 -10.75 -2.39 2.18
N ALA A 37 -11.55 -1.95 3.16
CA ALA A 37 -11.46 -0.58 3.64
C ALA A 37 -10.04 -0.28 4.15
N GLN A 38 -9.60 0.97 4.00
CA GLN A 38 -8.25 1.47 4.29
C GLN A 38 -7.12 0.99 3.37
N ASP A 39 -7.36 0.03 2.48
CA ASP A 39 -6.36 -0.33 1.47
C ASP A 39 -6.15 0.83 0.48
N ILE A 40 -4.95 0.90 -0.11
CA ILE A 40 -4.62 1.81 -1.20
C ILE A 40 -4.58 1.00 -2.47
N VAL A 41 -5.28 1.47 -3.51
CA VAL A 41 -5.41 0.79 -4.80
C VAL A 41 -4.81 1.66 -5.90
N LEU A 42 -4.23 1.03 -6.90
CA LEU A 42 -3.78 1.69 -8.12
C LEU A 42 -4.83 1.49 -9.22
N LEU A 43 -5.38 2.58 -9.75
CA LEU A 43 -6.33 2.55 -10.86
C LEU A 43 -5.63 2.97 -12.16
N ARG A 44 -5.62 2.08 -13.15
CA ARG A 44 -5.07 2.35 -14.49
C ARG A 44 -6.16 2.34 -15.56
N PRO A 45 -6.26 3.34 -16.45
CA PRO A 45 -7.26 3.36 -17.51
C PRO A 45 -6.99 2.28 -18.57
N LEU A 46 -8.03 1.61 -19.07
CA LEU A 46 -7.89 0.44 -19.97
C LEU A 46 -7.56 0.79 -21.44
N GLY A 47 -7.56 2.07 -21.84
CA GLY A 47 -7.35 2.49 -23.24
C GLY A 47 -6.05 3.24 -23.53
N ARG A 48 -5.19 3.47 -22.52
CA ARG A 48 -3.98 4.28 -22.69
C ARG A 48 -2.78 3.54 -22.10
N SER A 49 -2.05 2.83 -22.95
CA SER A 49 -0.94 1.94 -22.56
C SER A 49 0.30 2.63 -21.98
N GLY A 50 0.26 3.95 -21.75
CA GLY A 50 1.35 4.72 -21.11
C GLY A 50 0.91 5.58 -19.94
N ASP A 51 -0.34 5.43 -19.46
CA ASP A 51 -0.80 6.13 -18.26
C ASP A 51 -0.41 5.30 -17.03
N ASP A 52 0.42 5.88 -16.17
CA ASP A 52 0.87 5.25 -14.93
C ASP A 52 -0.28 4.98 -13.96
N GLY A 53 -1.42 5.65 -14.15
CA GLY A 53 -2.60 5.53 -13.33
C GLY A 53 -2.57 6.47 -12.13
N LYS A 54 -3.53 6.27 -11.23
CA LYS A 54 -3.74 7.10 -10.05
C LYS A 54 -3.82 6.24 -8.80
N LEU A 55 -3.05 6.61 -7.79
CA LEU A 55 -3.20 6.05 -6.44
C LEU A 55 -4.47 6.61 -5.80
N THR A 56 -5.25 5.72 -5.20
CA THR A 56 -6.38 6.13 -4.37
C THR A 56 -5.89 6.72 -3.05
N LYS A 57 -6.75 7.49 -2.38
CA LYS A 57 -6.62 7.62 -0.92
C LYS A 57 -6.98 6.27 -0.28
N PRO A 58 -6.66 6.05 1.01
CA PRO A 58 -7.16 4.88 1.72
C PRO A 58 -8.67 4.71 1.49
N LEU A 59 -9.08 3.51 1.08
CA LEU A 59 -10.47 3.23 0.73
C LEU A 59 -11.38 3.44 1.94
N SER A 60 -12.57 3.98 1.69
CA SER A 60 -13.58 4.26 2.71
C SER A 60 -14.94 4.03 2.09
N PRO A 61 -15.91 3.37 2.76
CA PRO A 61 -17.20 3.00 2.16
C PRO A 61 -17.96 4.17 1.52
N ASN A 62 -17.90 5.36 2.14
CA ASN A 62 -18.56 6.58 1.66
C ASN A 62 -17.62 7.48 0.84
N GLY A 63 -16.39 7.03 0.59
CA GLY A 63 -15.40 7.78 -0.16
C GLY A 63 -15.66 7.75 -1.66
N LYS A 64 -15.13 8.76 -2.34
CA LYS A 64 -15.14 8.87 -3.79
C LYS A 64 -13.82 9.39 -4.32
N ILE A 65 -13.51 9.00 -5.55
CA ILE A 65 -12.36 9.46 -6.31
C ILE A 65 -12.89 10.34 -7.42
N GLU A 66 -12.57 11.62 -7.33
CA GLU A 66 -12.90 12.57 -8.38
C GLU A 66 -11.73 12.70 -9.36
N GLY A 67 -12.05 12.84 -10.63
CA GLY A 67 -11.09 13.05 -11.69
C GLY A 67 -11.76 13.56 -12.95
N HIS A 68 -10.95 13.93 -13.94
CA HIS A 68 -11.43 14.43 -15.22
C HIS A 68 -12.26 13.40 -16.01
N LYS A 69 -12.08 12.10 -15.73
CA LYS A 69 -12.84 11.00 -16.35
C LYS A 69 -14.02 10.55 -15.49
N GLY A 70 -14.60 11.49 -14.73
CA GLY A 70 -15.71 11.22 -13.84
C GLY A 70 -15.30 10.76 -12.44
N THR A 71 -16.32 10.30 -11.71
CA THR A 71 -16.20 9.90 -10.31
C THR A 71 -16.22 8.38 -10.20
N ILE A 72 -15.47 7.83 -9.25
CA ILE A 72 -15.51 6.41 -8.89
C ILE A 72 -15.81 6.32 -7.40
N HIS A 73 -16.86 5.59 -7.04
CA HIS A 73 -17.20 5.36 -5.64
C HIS A 73 -16.31 4.25 -5.06
N HIS A 74 -15.78 4.47 -3.86
CA HIS A 74 -14.96 3.46 -3.18
C HIS A 74 -15.74 2.18 -2.87
N SER A 75 -17.06 2.28 -2.65
CA SER A 75 -17.95 1.13 -2.45
C SER A 75 -17.92 0.13 -3.61
N GLU A 76 -17.67 0.60 -4.84
CA GLU A 76 -17.56 -0.28 -6.02
C GLU A 76 -16.21 -0.99 -6.11
N ILE A 77 -15.19 -0.49 -5.41
CA ILE A 77 -13.82 -1.03 -5.40
C ILE A 77 -13.65 -2.03 -4.25
N ILE A 78 -14.21 -1.72 -3.08
CA ILE A 78 -14.15 -2.60 -1.91
C ILE A 78 -14.86 -3.92 -2.25
N GLY A 79 -14.20 -5.05 -1.96
CA GLY A 79 -14.65 -6.39 -2.30
C GLY A 79 -14.27 -6.85 -3.70
N ARG A 80 -13.80 -5.96 -4.60
CA ARG A 80 -13.23 -6.36 -5.90
C ARG A 80 -11.82 -6.91 -5.75
N SER A 81 -11.38 -7.63 -6.77
CA SER A 81 -10.05 -8.21 -6.85
C SER A 81 -9.13 -7.42 -7.79
N ALA A 82 -7.83 -7.66 -7.68
CA ALA A 82 -6.89 -7.05 -8.61
C ALA A 82 -7.15 -7.54 -10.04
N ARG A 83 -6.98 -6.63 -11.00
CA ARG A 83 -7.25 -6.74 -12.44
C ARG A 83 -8.71 -6.64 -12.85
N ASP A 84 -9.64 -6.55 -11.89
CA ASP A 84 -11.03 -6.25 -12.18
C ASP A 84 -11.19 -4.88 -12.82
N ILE A 85 -12.21 -4.77 -13.67
CA ILE A 85 -12.55 -3.55 -14.39
C ILE A 85 -13.63 -2.81 -13.59
N ILE A 86 -13.32 -1.59 -13.19
CA ILE A 86 -14.22 -0.64 -12.55
C ILE A 86 -14.53 0.48 -13.55
N LYS A 87 -15.78 0.89 -13.63
CA LYS A 87 -16.19 1.97 -14.53
C LYS A 87 -16.40 3.24 -13.71
N SER A 88 -15.99 4.39 -14.25
CA SER A 88 -16.40 5.66 -13.67
C SER A 88 -17.84 6.00 -14.02
N THR A 89 -18.39 7.04 -13.38
CA THR A 89 -19.72 7.59 -13.73
C THR A 89 -19.85 7.97 -15.21
N THR A 90 -18.75 8.35 -15.87
CA THR A 90 -18.75 8.66 -17.32
C THR A 90 -18.56 7.42 -18.20
N GLY A 91 -18.48 6.23 -17.62
CA GLY A 91 -18.30 4.96 -18.33
C GLY A 91 -16.86 4.64 -18.70
N THR A 92 -15.87 5.44 -18.28
CA THR A 92 -14.47 5.14 -18.59
C THR A 92 -14.01 3.91 -17.79
N PRO A 93 -13.46 2.87 -18.46
CA PRO A 93 -12.99 1.67 -17.78
C PRO A 93 -11.59 1.87 -17.16
N PHE A 94 -11.47 1.48 -15.90
CA PHE A 94 -10.23 1.42 -15.14
C PHE A 94 -9.99 -0.01 -14.66
N ARG A 95 -8.72 -0.43 -14.65
CA ARG A 95 -8.27 -1.68 -14.08
C ARG A 95 -7.67 -1.41 -12.70
N ALA A 96 -8.16 -2.11 -11.68
CA ALA A 96 -7.61 -2.03 -10.33
C ALA A 96 -6.37 -2.91 -10.19
N HIS A 97 -5.38 -2.43 -9.44
CA HIS A 97 -4.17 -3.16 -9.11
C HIS A 97 -3.83 -2.96 -7.64
N HIS A 98 -3.21 -3.99 -7.05
CA HIS A 98 -2.52 -3.83 -5.77
C HIS A 98 -1.35 -2.86 -5.95
N VAL A 99 -1.16 -1.99 -4.98
CA VAL A 99 -0.06 -1.02 -4.97
C VAL A 99 1.23 -1.75 -4.59
N THR A 100 2.24 -1.64 -5.44
CA THR A 100 3.61 -2.04 -5.08
C THR A 100 4.34 -0.87 -4.41
N LEU A 101 5.41 -1.16 -3.67
CA LEU A 101 6.26 -0.11 -3.11
C LEU A 101 6.81 0.83 -4.19
N SER A 102 7.23 0.27 -5.33
CA SER A 102 7.70 1.05 -6.49
C SER A 102 6.62 1.97 -7.04
N ASP A 103 5.37 1.51 -7.12
CA ASP A 103 4.26 2.35 -7.58
C ASP A 103 3.98 3.48 -6.58
N TYR A 104 3.97 3.16 -5.28
CA TYR A 104 3.76 4.14 -4.23
C TYR A 104 4.80 5.25 -4.27
N VAL A 105 6.08 4.90 -4.30
CA VAL A 105 7.19 5.86 -4.36
C VAL A 105 7.07 6.77 -5.59
N ARG A 106 6.75 6.19 -6.75
CA ARG A 106 6.71 6.93 -8.02
C ARG A 106 5.50 7.85 -8.16
N LEU A 107 4.33 7.40 -7.70
CA LEU A 107 3.05 8.09 -7.88
C LEU A 107 2.62 8.93 -6.68
N SER A 108 3.25 8.76 -5.53
CA SER A 108 3.00 9.63 -4.39
C SER A 108 3.27 11.09 -4.75
N ARG A 109 2.44 12.00 -4.20
CA ARG A 109 2.62 13.43 -4.43
C ARG A 109 3.98 13.84 -3.86
N ARG A 110 4.83 14.41 -4.70
CA ARG A 110 6.08 15.05 -4.26
C ARG A 110 5.71 16.31 -3.50
N LEU A 111 6.18 16.40 -2.25
CA LEU A 111 5.95 17.55 -1.39
C LEU A 111 6.91 18.71 -1.74
N VAL A 112 8.09 18.36 -2.22
CA VAL A 112 9.11 19.29 -2.67
C VAL A 112 9.21 19.20 -4.18
N THR A 113 9.40 20.33 -4.85
CA THR A 113 9.77 20.40 -6.27
C THR A 113 11.16 19.78 -6.48
N PRO A 114 11.42 19.09 -7.61
CA PRO A 114 12.78 18.72 -7.97
C PRO A 114 13.67 19.95 -8.19
#